data_AF-A0A4P8L4H0-F1
#
_entry.id   AF-A0A4P8L4H0-F1
#
_cell.length_a   1.000
_cell.length_b   1.000
_cell.length_c   1.000
_cell.angle_alpha   90.00
_cell.angle_beta   90.00
_cell.angle_gamma   90.00
#
_symmetry.space_group_name_H-M   'P 1'
#
loop_
_entity.id
_entity.type
_entity.pdbx_description
1 polymer ?
#
loop_
_entity_poly.entity_id
_entity_poly.type
_entity_poly.pdbx_seq_one_letter_code
_entity_poly.pdbx_strand_id
1 'polypeptide(L)'
;MLQTCSQCHSLNFARAELEKGDRMIREADRLMAEAIRIVSGLYKDGVLKKPKAYDYTFPDLLTFHDAPTVIEQRLFLMFLKHRMRTFQGTFHANPDYALWYGWSEMVRDLTAIREMAEDLGGKAKPLASMQQSSVDQDKP
;
A
#
# COMPACT_ATOMS: atom_id res chain seq x y z
N MET A 1 -13.86 8.88 -24.39
CA MET A 1 -14.90 8.62 -23.37
C MET A 1 -16.09 9.55 -23.48
N LEU A 2 -15.95 10.88 -23.37
CA LEU A 2 -17.11 11.80 -23.43
C LEU A 2 -18.00 11.59 -24.66
N GLN A 3 -17.42 11.46 -25.86
CA GLN A 3 -18.18 11.18 -27.09
C GLN A 3 -19.03 9.91 -27.00
N THR A 4 -18.49 8.84 -26.40
CA THR A 4 -19.21 7.57 -26.20
C THR A 4 -20.35 7.72 -25.20
N CYS A 5 -20.08 8.32 -24.04
CA CYS A 5 -21.10 8.52 -23.00
C CYS A 5 -22.23 9.46 -23.46
N SER A 6 -21.89 10.46 -24.29
CA SER A 6 -22.85 11.43 -24.83
C SER A 6 -23.76 10.88 -25.94
N GLN A 7 -23.59 9.63 -26.34
CA GLN A 7 -24.59 8.94 -27.19
C GLN A 7 -25.90 8.68 -26.42
N CYS A 8 -25.84 8.58 -25.08
CA CYS A 8 -27.00 8.26 -24.23
C CYS A 8 -27.23 9.27 -23.09
N HIS A 9 -26.20 9.97 -22.63
CA HIS A 9 -26.28 10.91 -21.49
C HIS A 9 -25.95 12.35 -21.89
N SER A 10 -26.41 13.33 -21.10
CA SER A 10 -26.02 14.72 -21.33
C SER A 10 -24.50 14.91 -21.16
N LEU A 11 -23.91 15.84 -21.90
CA LEU A 11 -22.48 16.14 -21.81
C LEU A 11 -22.06 16.52 -20.38
N ASN A 12 -22.89 17.29 -19.68
CA ASN A 12 -22.64 17.72 -18.31
C ASN A 12 -22.62 16.52 -17.35
N PHE A 13 -23.56 15.58 -17.49
CA PHE A 13 -23.58 14.37 -16.68
C PHE A 13 -22.33 13.51 -16.93
N ALA A 14 -22.03 13.22 -18.20
CA ALA A 14 -20.87 12.39 -18.55
C ALA A 14 -19.55 12.99 -18.05
N ARG A 15 -19.38 14.30 -18.16
CA ARG A 15 -18.21 15.00 -17.62
C ARG A 15 -18.14 14.90 -16.11
N ALA A 16 -19.24 15.17 -15.41
CA ALA A 16 -19.26 15.14 -13.96
C ALA A 16 -18.93 13.73 -13.39
N GLU A 17 -19.41 12.66 -14.02
CA GLU A 17 -19.10 11.29 -13.59
C GLU A 17 -17.64 10.91 -13.85
N LEU A 18 -17.07 11.26 -15.01
CA LEU A 18 -15.65 11.02 -15.29
C LEU A 18 -14.74 11.81 -14.34
N GLU A 19 -15.08 13.07 -14.04
CA GLU A 19 -14.34 13.88 -13.07
C GLU A 19 -14.43 13.32 -11.64
N LYS A 20 -15.58 12.76 -11.24
CA LYS A 20 -15.68 12.01 -9.98
C LYS A 20 -14.71 10.83 -10.00
N GLY A 21 -14.61 10.13 -11.12
CA GLY A 21 -13.70 9.02 -11.28
C GLY A 21 -12.23 9.41 -11.13
N ASP A 22 -11.80 10.48 -11.82
CA ASP A 22 -10.44 11.02 -11.70
C ASP A 22 -10.10 11.42 -10.26
N ARG A 23 -11.05 12.04 -9.54
CA ARG A 23 -10.88 12.37 -8.12
C ARG A 23 -10.71 11.13 -7.25
N MET A 24 -11.48 10.08 -7.52
CA MET A 24 -11.40 8.83 -6.76
C MET A 24 -10.04 8.13 -6.95
N ILE A 25 -9.52 8.06 -8.18
CA ILE A 25 -8.20 7.47 -8.41
C ILE A 25 -7.10 8.28 -7.74
N ARG A 26 -7.17 9.61 -7.79
CA ARG A 26 -6.22 10.47 -7.08
C ARG A 26 -6.19 10.17 -5.58
N GLU A 27 -7.36 9.94 -4.99
CA GLU A 27 -7.47 9.60 -3.57
C GLU A 27 -6.92 8.19 -3.28
N ALA A 28 -7.23 7.22 -4.14
CA ALA A 28 -6.70 5.85 -4.01
C ALA A 28 -5.17 5.81 -4.12
N ASP A 29 -4.61 6.61 -5.03
CA ASP A 29 -3.17 6.72 -5.24
C ASP A 29 -2.46 7.39 -4.06
N ARG A 30 -3.12 8.29 -3.33
CA ARG A 30 -2.57 8.85 -2.09
C ARG A 30 -2.43 7.78 -1.01
N LEU A 31 -3.47 6.97 -0.79
CA LEU A 31 -3.40 5.86 0.16
C LEU A 31 -2.31 4.86 -0.24
N MET A 32 -2.25 4.50 -1.52
CA MET A 32 -1.25 3.58 -2.05
C MET A 32 0.18 4.13 -1.87
N ALA A 33 0.39 5.40 -2.20
CA ALA A 33 1.69 6.05 -2.04
C ALA A 33 2.14 6.12 -0.58
N GLU A 34 1.22 6.34 0.35
CA GLU A 34 1.54 6.30 1.78
C GLU A 34 1.97 4.90 2.22
N ALA A 35 1.22 3.86 1.85
CA ALA A 35 1.56 2.48 2.16
C ALA A 35 2.94 2.07 1.61
N ILE A 36 3.25 2.45 0.35
CA ILE A 36 4.57 2.23 -0.26
C ILE A 36 5.66 2.92 0.55
N ARG A 37 5.45 4.18 0.96
CA ARG A 37 6.44 4.94 1.73
C ARG A 37 6.74 4.29 3.07
N ILE A 38 5.71 3.79 3.77
CA ILE A 38 5.87 3.07 5.04
C ILE A 38 6.79 1.85 4.85
N VAL A 39 6.46 0.98 3.89
CA VAL A 39 7.26 -0.24 3.65
C VAL A 39 8.69 0.11 3.16
N SER A 40 8.83 1.13 2.31
CA SER A 40 10.15 1.61 1.88
C SER A 40 10.98 2.17 3.04
N GLY A 41 10.33 2.79 4.04
CA GLY A 41 10.97 3.27 5.26
C GLY A 41 11.60 2.13 6.05
N LEU A 42 10.89 1.00 6.18
CA LEU A 42 11.43 -0.18 6.86
C LEU A 42 12.67 -0.77 6.18
N TYR A 43 12.73 -0.71 4.85
CA TYR A 43 13.94 -1.08 4.10
C TYR A 43 15.08 -0.08 4.35
N LYS A 44 14.79 1.22 4.32
CA LYS A 44 15.76 2.28 4.59
C LYS A 44 16.37 2.16 6.00
N ASP A 45 15.53 1.80 6.98
CA ASP A 45 15.93 1.66 8.38
C ASP A 45 16.59 0.29 8.67
N GLY A 46 16.70 -0.60 7.67
CA GLY A 46 17.30 -1.92 7.82
C GLY A 46 16.45 -2.93 8.60
N VAL A 47 15.20 -2.57 8.93
CA VAL A 47 14.24 -3.46 9.60
C VAL A 47 13.83 -4.60 8.68
N LEU A 48 13.55 -4.28 7.41
CA LEU A 48 13.38 -5.27 6.35
C LEU A 48 14.71 -5.51 5.64
N LYS A 49 15.05 -6.79 5.42
CA LYS A 49 16.25 -7.19 4.69
C LYS A 49 15.94 -7.33 3.22
N LYS A 50 16.82 -6.78 2.35
CA LYS A 50 16.68 -6.92 0.90
C LYS A 50 16.68 -8.41 0.50
N PRO A 51 15.63 -8.91 -0.15
CA PRO A 51 15.65 -10.24 -0.74
C PRO A 51 16.70 -10.33 -1.85
N LYS A 52 17.27 -11.52 -2.08
CA LYS A 52 18.25 -11.72 -3.16
C LYS A 52 17.67 -11.44 -4.54
N ALA A 53 16.37 -11.71 -4.72
CA ALA A 53 15.66 -11.52 -5.97
C ALA A 53 15.33 -10.04 -6.28
N TYR A 54 15.46 -9.14 -5.30
CA TYR A 54 15.11 -7.73 -5.50
C TYR A 54 16.31 -6.93 -6.00
N ASP A 55 16.09 -6.09 -7.00
CA ASP A 55 17.11 -5.17 -7.51
C ASP A 55 17.50 -4.14 -6.44
N TYR A 56 16.51 -3.55 -5.76
CA TYR A 56 16.69 -2.45 -4.82
C TYR A 56 16.11 -2.75 -3.43
N THR A 57 16.52 -2.00 -2.40
CA THR A 57 15.92 -1.99 -1.06
C THR A 57 14.60 -1.23 -1.07
N PHE A 58 13.64 -1.70 -1.86
CA PHE A 58 12.36 -1.05 -2.09
C PHE A 58 11.29 -2.13 -2.31
N PRO A 59 10.03 -1.93 -1.86
CA PRO A 59 8.97 -2.90 -2.11
C PRO A 59 8.72 -3.08 -3.61
N ASP A 60 8.85 -4.32 -4.09
CA ASP A 60 8.48 -4.70 -5.45
C ASP A 60 7.06 -5.27 -5.47
N LEU A 61 6.12 -4.47 -5.98
CA LEU A 61 4.70 -4.83 -6.08
C LEU A 61 4.40 -5.96 -7.08
N LEU A 62 5.37 -6.31 -7.94
CA LEU A 62 5.24 -7.35 -8.97
C LEU A 62 5.93 -8.66 -8.58
N THR A 63 6.28 -8.81 -7.30
CA THR A 63 6.71 -10.12 -6.73
C THR A 63 5.52 -11.01 -6.37
N PHE A 64 4.30 -10.49 -6.46
CA PHE A 64 3.05 -11.22 -6.25
C PHE A 64 3.04 -12.05 -4.96
N HIS A 65 2.92 -13.37 -5.12
CA HIS A 65 2.83 -14.33 -4.03
C HIS A 65 4.20 -14.61 -3.39
N ASP A 66 5.29 -14.21 -4.05
CA ASP A 66 6.66 -14.39 -3.57
C ASP A 66 7.13 -13.21 -2.69
N ALA A 67 6.25 -12.26 -2.39
CA ALA A 67 6.51 -11.21 -1.42
C ALA A 67 6.92 -11.84 -0.06
N PRO A 68 8.13 -11.54 0.46
CA PRO A 68 8.78 -12.35 1.48
C PRO A 68 8.30 -12.06 2.90
N THR A 69 7.56 -10.97 3.10
CA THR A 69 7.02 -10.59 4.41
C THR A 69 5.52 -10.31 4.34
N VAL A 70 4.84 -10.48 5.47
CA VAL A 70 3.38 -10.26 5.57
C VAL A 70 3.00 -8.81 5.22
N ILE A 71 3.83 -7.84 5.61
CA ILE A 71 3.59 -6.43 5.29
C ILE A 71 3.72 -6.15 3.78
N GLU A 72 4.63 -6.84 3.10
CA GLU A 72 4.75 -6.76 1.63
C GLU A 72 3.60 -7.49 0.92
N GLN A 73 3.16 -8.64 1.41
CA GLN A 73 1.97 -9.34 0.90
C GLN A 73 0.70 -8.49 1.05
N ARG A 74 0.58 -7.77 2.17
CA ARG A 74 -0.52 -6.82 2.41
C ARG A 74 -0.46 -5.64 1.44
N LEU A 75 0.72 -5.07 1.21
CA LEU A 75 0.93 -4.01 0.23
C LEU A 75 0.59 -4.45 -1.20
N PHE A 76 0.99 -5.67 -1.57
CA PHE A 76 0.63 -6.30 -2.82
C PHE A 76 -0.90 -6.44 -2.98
N LEU A 77 -1.59 -6.94 -1.96
CA LEU A 77 -3.05 -7.10 -1.96
C LEU A 77 -3.75 -5.74 -2.14
N MET A 78 -3.28 -4.72 -1.43
CA MET A 78 -3.78 -3.35 -1.55
C MET A 78 -3.65 -2.83 -2.99
N PHE A 79 -2.50 -3.09 -3.65
CA PHE A 79 -2.24 -2.63 -5.01
C PHE A 79 -3.04 -3.38 -6.08
N LEU A 80 -2.96 -4.71 -6.11
CA LEU A 80 -3.48 -5.49 -7.23
C LEU A 80 -4.92 -5.94 -7.08
N LYS A 81 -5.46 -5.95 -5.84
CA LYS A 81 -6.86 -6.28 -5.61
C LYS A 81 -7.68 -5.04 -5.30
N HIS A 82 -7.36 -4.32 -4.22
CA HIS A 82 -8.25 -3.29 -3.71
C HIS A 82 -8.19 -2.00 -4.52
N ARG A 83 -7.00 -1.52 -4.91
CA ARG A 83 -6.88 -0.39 -5.84
C ARG A 83 -7.50 -0.71 -7.20
N MET A 84 -7.33 -1.93 -7.71
CA MET A 84 -7.97 -2.35 -8.97
C MET A 84 -9.49 -2.34 -8.87
N ARG A 85 -10.07 -2.79 -7.75
CA ARG A 85 -11.52 -2.70 -7.50
C ARG A 85 -12.02 -1.28 -7.38
N THR A 86 -11.29 -0.39 -6.70
CA THR A 86 -11.60 1.05 -6.69
C THR A 86 -11.60 1.59 -8.11
N PHE A 87 -10.54 1.33 -8.88
CA PHE A 87 -10.42 1.80 -10.26
C PHE A 87 -11.54 1.28 -11.17
N GLN A 88 -11.70 -0.04 -11.25
CA GLN A 88 -12.68 -0.64 -12.12
C GLN A 88 -14.10 -0.32 -11.66
N GLY A 89 -14.40 -0.39 -10.36
CA GLY A 89 -15.71 -0.05 -9.82
C GLY A 89 -16.12 1.38 -10.16
N THR A 90 -15.20 2.33 -10.02
CA THR A 90 -15.43 3.73 -10.36
C THR A 90 -15.74 3.94 -11.84
N PHE A 91 -14.93 3.40 -12.75
CA PHE A 91 -15.11 3.65 -14.20
C PHE A 91 -16.13 2.73 -14.88
N HIS A 92 -16.63 1.70 -14.18
CA HIS A 92 -17.74 0.85 -14.62
C HIS A 92 -19.03 1.13 -13.84
N ALA A 93 -19.12 2.29 -13.18
CA ALA A 93 -20.30 2.75 -12.45
C ALA A 93 -20.86 1.72 -11.45
N ASN A 94 -20.00 0.95 -10.79
CA ASN A 94 -20.36 0.03 -9.73
C ASN A 94 -19.96 0.62 -8.36
N PRO A 95 -20.89 1.30 -7.67
CA PRO A 95 -20.59 2.01 -6.43
C PRO A 95 -20.18 1.05 -5.30
N ASP A 96 -20.73 -0.16 -5.26
CA ASP A 96 -20.41 -1.17 -4.24
C ASP A 96 -18.97 -1.68 -4.40
N TYR A 97 -18.57 -1.97 -5.65
CA TYR A 97 -17.19 -2.35 -5.96
C TYR A 97 -16.19 -1.22 -5.70
N ALA A 98 -16.55 0.02 -6.06
CA ALA A 98 -15.69 1.18 -5.86
C ALA A 98 -15.48 1.47 -4.37
N LEU A 99 -16.55 1.44 -3.57
CA LEU A 99 -16.54 1.87 -2.18
C LEU A 99 -16.20 0.73 -1.22
N TRP A 100 -17.01 -0.33 -1.19
CA TRP A 100 -16.92 -1.35 -0.15
C TRP A 100 -15.80 -2.34 -0.43
N TYR A 101 -15.68 -2.81 -1.67
CA TYR A 101 -14.67 -3.81 -2.03
C TYR A 101 -13.34 -3.22 -2.52
N GLY A 102 -13.32 -1.92 -2.79
CA GLY A 102 -12.15 -1.16 -3.22
C GLY A 102 -11.66 -0.22 -2.12
N TRP A 103 -12.21 1.00 -2.08
CA TRP A 103 -11.72 2.09 -1.23
C TRP A 103 -11.65 1.72 0.26
N SER A 104 -12.73 1.15 0.81
CA SER A 104 -12.81 0.75 2.22
C SER A 104 -11.74 -0.30 2.57
N GLU A 105 -11.48 -1.24 1.67
CA GLU A 105 -10.42 -2.24 1.85
C GLU A 105 -9.03 -1.61 1.77
N MET A 106 -8.80 -0.64 0.88
CA MET A 106 -7.53 0.11 0.86
C MET A 106 -7.26 0.86 2.17
N VAL A 107 -8.30 1.47 2.76
CA VAL A 107 -8.18 2.14 4.07
C VAL A 107 -7.82 1.13 5.17
N ARG A 108 -8.45 -0.05 5.17
CA ARG A 108 -8.14 -1.14 6.11
C ARG A 108 -6.72 -1.67 5.92
N ASP A 109 -6.28 -1.86 4.69
CA ASP A 109 -4.92 -2.29 4.39
C ASP A 109 -3.88 -1.28 4.86
N LEU A 110 -4.10 0.01 4.63
CA LEU A 110 -3.18 1.05 5.10
C LEU A 110 -3.07 1.05 6.64
N THR A 111 -4.20 0.92 7.36
CA THR A 111 -4.19 0.78 8.82
C THR A 111 -3.40 -0.44 9.26
N ALA A 112 -3.63 -1.60 8.64
CA ALA A 112 -2.89 -2.82 8.95
C ALA A 112 -1.38 -2.69 8.65
N ILE A 113 -1.01 -2.00 7.55
CA ILE A 113 0.39 -1.73 7.21
C ILE A 113 1.05 -0.83 8.25
N ARG A 114 0.36 0.21 8.74
CA ARG A 114 0.86 1.07 9.82
C ARG A 114 1.13 0.26 11.09
N GLU A 115 0.17 -0.56 11.52
CA GLU A 115 0.31 -1.43 12.70
C GLU A 115 1.47 -2.43 12.54
N MET A 116 1.58 -3.10 11.40
CA MET A 116 2.69 -4.02 11.13
C MET A 116 4.05 -3.31 11.13
N ALA A 117 4.13 -2.09 10.61
CA ALA A 117 5.36 -1.31 10.61
C ALA A 117 5.79 -0.91 12.03
N GLU A 118 4.84 -0.51 12.88
CA GLU A 118 5.10 -0.24 14.30
C GLU A 118 5.60 -1.47 15.04
N ASP A 119 4.94 -2.62 14.84
CA ASP A 119 5.35 -3.90 15.41
C ASP A 119 6.77 -4.30 14.99
N LEU A 120 7.09 -4.18 13.71
CA LEU A 120 8.41 -4.51 13.17
C LEU A 120 9.49 -3.56 13.73
N GLY A 121 9.20 -2.26 13.79
CA GLY A 121 10.10 -1.26 14.37
C GLY A 121 10.30 -1.46 15.89
N GLY A 122 9.24 -1.82 16.60
CA GLY A 122 9.25 -2.15 18.02
C GLY A 122 10.05 -3.42 18.33
N LYS A 123 10.03 -4.42 17.43
CA LYS A 123 10.84 -5.65 17.51
C LYS A 123 12.31 -5.47 17.11
N ALA A 124 12.64 -4.43 16.34
CA ALA A 124 14.02 -4.15 15.93
C ALA A 124 14.82 -3.39 17.01
N LYS A 125 14.16 -2.52 17.80
CA LYS A 125 14.76 -1.76 18.91
C LYS A 125 15.36 -2.59 20.08
N PRO A 126 14.84 -3.77 20.50
CA PRO A 126 15.33 -4.49 21.69
C PRO A 126 16.70 -5.17 21.49
N LEU A 127 17.11 -5.43 20.24
CA LEU A 127 18.38 -6.11 19.96
C LEU A 127 19.60 -5.18 20.05
N ALA A 128 19.44 -3.89 19.75
CA ALA A 128 20.53 -2.92 19.84
C ALA A 128 20.89 -2.59 21.31
N SER A 129 19.93 -2.65 22.23
CA SER A 129 20.15 -2.37 23.66
C SER A 129 20.66 -3.57 24.47
N MET A 130 20.58 -4.80 23.93
CA MET A 130 21.05 -6.01 24.62
C MET A 130 22.51 -6.39 24.30
N GLN A 131 23.12 -5.82 23.25
CA GLN A 131 24.51 -6.11 22.88
C GLN A 131 25.55 -5.22 23.58
N GLN A 132 25.13 -4.27 24.44
CA GLN A 132 26.04 -3.38 25.18
C GLN A 132 26.26 -3.77 26.65
N SER A 133 25.62 -4.83 27.17
CA SER A 133 25.70 -5.19 28.60
C SER A 133 26.64 -6.35 28.94
N SER A 134 27.41 -6.89 27.98
CA SER A 134 28.26 -8.08 28.22
C SER A 134 29.78 -7.84 28.08
N VAL A 135 30.25 -6.60 28.04
CA VAL A 135 31.69 -6.30 27.82
C VAL A 135 32.42 -5.75 29.06
N ASP A 136 31.72 -5.39 30.15
CA ASP A 136 32.32 -4.66 31.29
C ASP A 136 32.42 -5.46 32.61
N GLN A 137 32.53 -6.79 32.58
CA GLN A 137 32.69 -7.59 33.82
C GLN A 137 34.05 -8.28 34.00
N ASP A 138 35.02 -8.09 33.11
CA ASP A 138 36.38 -8.59 33.31
C ASP A 138 37.41 -7.48 33.06
N LYS A 139 37.67 -6.70 34.10
CA LYS A 139 38.95 -5.99 34.24
C LYS A 139 39.39 -6.04 35.71
N PRO A 140 40.64 -6.46 35.99
CA PRO A 140 41.12 -6.77 37.33
C PRO A 140 41.18 -5.57 38.26
#